data_AF-A0A2G8BA25-F1
#
_entry.id   AF-A0A2G8BA25-F1
#
_cell.length_a   1.000
_cell.length_b   1.000
_cell.length_c   1.000
_cell.angle_alpha   90.00
_cell.angle_beta   90.00
_cell.angle_gamma   90.00
#
_symmetry.space_group_name_H-M   'P 1'
#
loop_
_entity.id
_entity.type
_entity.pdbx_description
1 polymer ?
#
loop_
_entity_poly.entity_id
_entity_poly.type
_entity_poly.pdbx_seq_one_letter_code
_entity_poly.pdbx_strand_id
1 'polypeptide(L)'
;MVSTEVERRAEVDTAEVPSAAWGWSKINHRTWRITGLAIVVFLLCMLRGNHVGHIEDWFLVGFAAVTLVFVVRDWWGRRRGWIR
;
A
#
# COMPACT_ATOMS: atom_id res chain seq x y z
N MET A 1 44.05 -7.09 6.33
CA MET A 1 43.57 -6.28 5.20
C MET A 1 42.32 -5.55 5.66
N VAL A 2 42.26 -4.23 5.54
CA VAL A 2 41.04 -3.45 5.82
C VAL A 2 40.20 -3.51 4.54
N SER A 3 39.04 -4.18 4.60
CA SER A 3 38.10 -4.20 3.47
C SER A 3 37.43 -2.84 3.34
N THR A 4 37.42 -2.27 2.14
CA THR A 4 36.68 -1.03 1.81
C THR A 4 35.22 -1.30 1.47
N GLU A 5 34.79 -2.56 1.53
CA GLU A 5 33.41 -2.94 1.22
C GLU A 5 32.47 -2.46 2.33
N VAL A 6 31.45 -1.70 1.94
CA VAL A 6 30.38 -1.29 2.85
C VAL A 6 29.56 -2.52 3.22
N GLU A 7 29.58 -2.88 4.50
CA GLU A 7 28.75 -3.95 5.05
C GLU A 7 27.26 -3.60 4.89
N ARG A 8 26.59 -4.23 3.93
CA ARG A 8 25.16 -4.01 3.67
C ARG A 8 24.32 -4.79 4.69
N ARG A 9 23.80 -4.11 5.70
CA ARG A 9 22.83 -4.69 6.64
C ARG A 9 21.44 -4.73 6.00
N ALA A 10 20.82 -5.91 5.99
CA ALA A 10 19.45 -6.06 5.53
C ALA A 10 18.49 -5.34 6.49
N GLU A 11 17.65 -4.44 5.97
CA GLU A 11 16.65 -3.71 6.75
C GLU A 11 15.37 -4.53 6.99
N VAL A 12 15.26 -5.69 6.32
CA VAL A 12 14.15 -6.64 6.36
C VAL A 12 14.73 -8.02 6.67
N ASP A 13 13.97 -8.85 7.38
CA ASP A 13 14.39 -10.20 7.73
C ASP A 13 14.65 -11.03 6.45
N THR A 14 15.85 -11.60 6.34
CA THR A 14 16.24 -12.44 5.21
C THR A 14 15.52 -13.80 5.21
N ALA A 15 14.94 -14.22 6.34
CA ALA A 15 14.05 -15.37 6.38
C ALA A 15 12.73 -15.12 5.64
N GLU A 16 12.21 -13.89 5.67
CA GLU A 16 11.01 -13.49 4.90
C GLU A 16 11.36 -13.08 3.46
N VAL A 17 12.48 -12.37 3.27
CA VAL A 17 12.94 -11.90 1.96
C VAL A 17 14.41 -12.34 1.73
N PRO A 18 14.65 -13.55 1.20
CA PRO A 18 16.00 -14.09 1.00
C PRO A 18 16.91 -13.24 0.12
N SER A 19 16.31 -12.48 -0.80
CA SER A 19 17.00 -11.59 -1.73
C SER A 19 17.08 -10.14 -1.23
N ALA A 20 16.93 -9.87 0.07
CA ALA A 20 16.97 -8.51 0.62
C ALA A 20 18.24 -7.70 0.27
N ALA A 21 19.35 -8.38 -0.08
CA ALA A 21 20.59 -7.73 -0.52
C ALA A 21 20.58 -7.28 -2.00
N TRP A 22 19.63 -7.76 -2.82
CA TRP A 22 19.62 -7.62 -4.28
C TRP A 22 18.77 -6.46 -4.82
N GLY A 23 18.09 -5.69 -3.95
CA GLY A 23 17.29 -4.57 -4.42
C GLY A 23 16.38 -3.96 -3.37
N TRP A 24 15.30 -3.36 -3.85
CA TRP A 24 14.30 -2.72 -2.99
C TRP A 24 13.33 -3.76 -2.42
N SER A 25 13.39 -3.95 -1.10
CA SER A 25 12.58 -4.96 -0.42
C SER A 25 11.70 -4.42 0.71
N LYS A 26 11.74 -3.11 1.00
CA LYS A 26 11.01 -2.49 2.11
C LYS A 26 10.16 -1.32 1.67
N ILE A 27 8.85 -1.43 1.89
CA ILE A 27 7.92 -0.30 1.75
C ILE A 27 7.17 -0.09 3.06
N ASN A 28 7.11 1.16 3.50
CA ASN A 28 6.49 1.49 4.78
C ASN A 28 4.97 1.37 4.69
N HIS A 29 4.33 0.78 5.70
CA HIS A 29 2.87 0.68 5.79
C HIS A 29 2.20 2.05 5.75
N ARG A 30 2.87 3.10 6.26
CA ARG A 30 2.37 4.48 6.15
C ARG A 30 2.23 4.91 4.70
N THR A 31 3.21 4.60 3.85
CA THR A 31 3.16 4.90 2.42
C THR A 31 1.99 4.18 1.76
N TRP A 32 1.82 2.88 2.02
CA TRP A 32 0.67 2.12 1.51
C TRP A 32 -0.69 2.68 1.92
N ARG A 33 -0.83 3.14 3.17
CA ARG A 33 -2.07 3.79 3.64
C ARG A 33 -2.35 5.09 2.91
N ILE A 34 -1.33 5.93 2.74
CA ILE A 34 -1.45 7.21 2.03
C ILE A 34 -1.82 6.94 0.57
N THR A 35 -1.14 6.03 -0.10
CA THR A 35 -1.45 5.64 -1.48
C THR A 35 -2.87 5.08 -1.60
N GLY A 36 -3.29 4.20 -0.69
CA GLY A 36 -4.65 3.66 -0.68
C GLY A 36 -5.71 4.73 -0.49
N LEU A 37 -5.53 5.65 0.46
CA LEU A 37 -6.44 6.79 0.65
C LEU A 37 -6.46 7.74 -0.55
N ALA A 38 -5.30 7.98 -1.17
CA ALA A 38 -5.21 8.80 -2.38
C ALA A 38 -6.00 8.17 -3.54
N ILE A 39 -5.93 6.85 -3.72
CA ILE A 39 -6.72 6.12 -4.72
C ILE A 39 -8.22 6.25 -4.42
N VAL A 40 -8.64 6.09 -3.17
CA VAL A 40 -10.06 6.26 -2.78
C VAL A 40 -10.56 7.66 -3.12
N VAL A 41 -9.82 8.70 -2.73
CA VAL A 41 -10.18 10.09 -3.05
C VAL A 41 -10.22 10.30 -4.56
N PHE A 42 -9.23 9.80 -5.29
CA PHE A 42 -9.18 9.92 -6.74
C PHE A 42 -10.40 9.30 -7.44
N LEU A 43 -10.78 8.08 -7.05
CA LEU A 43 -11.96 7.40 -7.60
C LEU A 43 -13.26 8.16 -7.31
N LEU A 44 -13.40 8.73 -6.10
CA LEU A 44 -14.57 9.53 -5.76
C LEU A 44 -14.61 10.86 -6.51
N CYS A 45 -13.46 11.48 -6.77
CA CYS A 45 -13.36 12.67 -7.62
C CYS A 45 -13.82 12.38 -9.06
N MET A 46 -13.59 11.17 -9.57
CA MET A 46 -14.03 10.76 -10.91
C MET A 46 -15.57 10.68 -11.07
N LEU A 47 -16.34 10.65 -9.98
CA LEU A 47 -17.81 10.76 -10.05
C LEU A 47 -18.27 12.12 -10.60
N ARG A 48 -17.38 13.13 -10.56
CA ARG A 48 -17.65 14.45 -11.13
C ARG A 48 -17.12 14.49 -12.57
N GLY A 49 -18.00 14.26 -13.54
CA GLY A 49 -17.64 14.29 -14.96
C GLY A 49 -18.84 14.35 -15.90
N ASN A 50 -18.59 14.10 -17.19
CA ASN A 50 -19.61 14.10 -18.26
C ASN A 50 -20.37 12.75 -18.35
N HIS A 51 -20.55 12.04 -17.24
CA HIS A 51 -21.18 10.73 -17.21
C HIS A 51 -22.70 10.89 -17.36
N VAL A 52 -23.27 10.36 -18.45
CA VAL A 52 -24.72 10.34 -18.69
C VAL A 52 -25.35 9.06 -18.13
N GLY A 53 -24.57 7.97 -18.08
CA GLY A 53 -24.98 6.70 -17.49
C GLY A 53 -24.34 6.49 -16.13
N HIS A 54 -25.14 6.16 -15.12
CA HIS A 54 -24.68 5.93 -13.75
C HIS A 54 -24.02 4.56 -13.51
N ILE A 55 -23.83 3.75 -14.55
CA ILE A 55 -23.20 2.43 -14.41
C ILE A 55 -21.76 2.58 -13.96
N GLU A 56 -21.02 3.53 -14.53
CA GLU A 56 -19.63 3.80 -14.13
C GLU A 56 -19.53 4.24 -12.66
N ASP A 57 -20.47 5.07 -12.19
CA ASP A 57 -20.52 5.54 -10.81
C ASP A 57 -20.59 4.36 -9.81
N TRP A 58 -21.37 3.31 -10.13
CA TRP A 58 -21.45 2.11 -9.30
C TRP A 58 -20.12 1.38 -9.21
N PHE A 59 -19.37 1.29 -10.32
CA PHE A 59 -18.04 0.69 -10.30
C PHE A 59 -17.04 1.56 -9.54
N LEU A 60 -17.04 2.88 -9.75
CA LEU A 60 -16.17 3.81 -9.03
C LEU A 60 -16.40 3.76 -7.52
N VAL A 61 -17.65 3.81 -7.08
CA VAL A 61 -18.03 3.67 -5.66
C VAL A 61 -17.68 2.28 -5.15
N GLY A 62 -17.94 1.22 -5.91
CA GLY A 62 -17.63 -0.15 -5.54
C GLY A 62 -16.13 -0.36 -5.30
N PHE A 63 -15.28 0.05 -6.24
CA PHE A 63 -13.83 -0.04 -6.09
C PHE A 63 -13.31 0.85 -4.96
N ALA A 64 -13.82 2.09 -4.83
CA ALA A 64 -13.45 2.97 -3.72
C ALA A 64 -13.78 2.34 -2.36
N ALA A 65 -14.95 1.73 -2.21
CA ALA A 65 -15.35 1.03 -0.99
C ALA A 65 -14.44 -0.16 -0.69
N VAL A 66 -14.16 -1.00 -1.69
CA VAL A 66 -13.27 -2.16 -1.52
C VAL A 66 -11.86 -1.73 -1.10
N THR A 67 -11.27 -0.75 -1.80
CA THR A 67 -9.95 -0.22 -1.44
C THR A 67 -9.93 0.36 -0.03
N LEU A 68 -10.96 1.12 0.35
CA LEU A 68 -11.08 1.68 1.69
C LEU A 68 -11.15 0.59 2.77
N VAL A 69 -11.90 -0.49 2.53
CA VAL A 69 -11.98 -1.64 3.45
C VAL A 69 -10.59 -2.24 3.70
N PHE A 70 -9.77 -2.42 2.66
CA PHE A 70 -8.41 -2.93 2.83
C PHE A 70 -7.51 -1.99 3.63
N VAL A 71 -7.59 -0.68 3.40
CA VAL A 71 -6.82 0.32 4.15
C VAL A 71 -7.24 0.33 5.64
N VAL A 72 -8.54 0.32 5.90
CA VAL A 72 -9.08 0.29 7.27
C VAL A 72 -8.71 -1.01 7.97
N ARG A 73 -8.81 -2.15 7.27
CA ARG A 73 -8.38 -3.47 7.79
C ARG A 73 -6.90 -3.46 8.15
N ASP A 74 -6.02 -2.97 7.28
CA ASP A 74 -4.57 -2.87 7.57
C ASP A 74 -4.34 -2.04 8.83
N TRP A 75 -5.00 -0.88 8.91
CA TRP A 75 -4.83 0.02 10.04
C TRP A 75 -5.25 -0.63 11.36
N TRP A 76 -6.43 -1.25 11.37
CA TRP A 76 -6.98 -1.91 12.56
C TRP A 76 -6.19 -3.17 12.93
N GLY A 77 -5.85 -4.02 11.96
CA GLY A 77 -5.09 -5.23 12.16
C GLY A 77 -3.72 -4.97 12.78
N ARG A 78 -3.01 -3.93 12.30
CA ARG A 78 -1.72 -3.52 12.90
C ARG A 78 -1.89 -2.86 14.26
N ARG A 79 -2.94 -2.03 14.46
CA ARG A 79 -3.24 -1.44 15.79
C ARG A 79 -3.50 -2.51 16.85
N ARG A 80 -4.10 -3.64 16.47
CA ARG A 80 -4.38 -4.79 17.36
C ARG A 80 -3.24 -5.81 17.43
N GLY A 81 -2.15 -5.61 16.68
CA GLY A 81 -1.02 -6.54 16.64
C GLY A 81 -1.29 -7.86 15.91
N TRP A 82 -2.37 -7.96 15.13
CA TRP A 82 -2.71 -9.15 14.34
C TRP A 82 -1.85 -9.29 13.09
N ILE A 83 -1.32 -8.18 12.60
CA ILE A 83 -0.52 -8.09 11.39
C ILE A 83 0.79 -7.42 11.80
N ARG A 84 1.92 -8.08 11.52
CA ARG A 84 3.27 -7.51 11.65
C ARG A 84 3.57 -6.63 10.45
#